data_AF-A0A4Y2CL58-F1
#
_entry.id   AF-A0A4Y2CL58-F1
#
_cell.length_a   1.000
_cell.length_b   1.000
_cell.length_c   1.000
_cell.angle_alpha   90.00
_cell.angle_beta   90.00
_cell.angle_gamma   90.00
#
_symmetry.space_group_name_H-M   'P 1'
#
loop_
_entity.id
_entity.type
_entity.pdbx_description
1 polymer ?
#
loop_
_entity_poly.entity_id
_entity_poly.type
_entity_poly.pdbx_seq_one_letter_code
_entity_poly.pdbx_strand_id
1 'polypeptide(L)'
;MSHLKKRTCLSVEAKKKILKEVDEKILSKTEISKKYGIPKNSLSTILKAREKIVGNGNTGKNPSRKYFREAKHPQLQKALISWMWKMRGMNIPVDGNLLKEQ
;
A
#
# COMPACT_ATOMS: atom_id res chain seq x y z
N MET A 1 -21.89 2.61 -26.61
CA MET A 1 -21.63 1.60 -25.56
C MET A 1 -20.24 1.83 -24.98
N SER A 2 -20.10 2.56 -23.87
CA SER A 2 -18.81 2.69 -23.19
C SER A 2 -18.51 1.36 -22.48
N HIS A 3 -17.55 0.59 -23.00
CA HIS A 3 -17.01 -0.54 -22.25
C HIS A 3 -16.36 -0.01 -20.97
N LEU A 4 -17.05 -0.11 -19.82
CA LEU A 4 -16.47 0.19 -18.53
C LEU A 4 -15.33 -0.80 -18.27
N LYS A 5 -14.09 -0.34 -18.49
CA LYS A 5 -12.90 -1.13 -18.17
C LYS A 5 -12.87 -1.36 -16.65
N LYS A 6 -12.88 -2.63 -16.23
CA LYS A 6 -12.82 -3.00 -14.80
C LYS A 6 -11.59 -2.35 -14.15
N ARG A 7 -11.78 -1.67 -13.01
CA ARG A 7 -10.69 -0.98 -12.30
C ARG A 7 -9.71 -2.01 -11.74
N THR A 8 -8.44 -1.93 -12.16
CA THR A 8 -7.37 -2.80 -11.67
C THR A 8 -6.81 -2.27 -10.35
N CYS A 9 -6.86 -3.09 -9.30
CA CYS A 9 -6.32 -2.73 -7.99
C CYS A 9 -4.85 -3.17 -7.89
N LEU A 10 -3.94 -2.22 -8.05
CA LEU A 10 -2.49 -2.47 -7.99
C LEU A 10 -1.97 -2.47 -6.55
N SER A 11 -1.12 -3.43 -6.23
CA SER A 11 -0.32 -3.46 -4.99
C SER A 11 0.67 -2.29 -4.93
N VAL A 12 1.12 -1.94 -3.71
CA VAL A 12 2.19 -0.96 -3.51
C VAL A 12 3.46 -1.37 -4.27
N GLU A 13 3.82 -2.65 -4.26
CA GLU A 13 5.00 -3.14 -4.97
C GLU A 13 4.91 -2.90 -6.49
N ALA A 14 3.81 -3.30 -7.12
CA ALA A 14 3.55 -3.02 -8.54
C ALA A 14 3.62 -1.51 -8.86
N LYS A 15 3.07 -0.64 -8.00
CA LYS A 15 3.18 0.82 -8.18
C LYS A 15 4.63 1.31 -8.06
N LYS A 16 5.43 0.74 -7.15
CA LYS A 16 6.87 1.04 -7.04
C LYS A 16 7.63 0.61 -8.31
N LYS A 17 7.33 -0.56 -8.88
CA LYS A 17 7.94 -1.03 -10.15
C LYS A 17 7.62 -0.08 -11.30
N ILE A 18 6.36 0.36 -11.41
CA ILE A 18 5.95 1.37 -12.40
C ILE A 18 6.74 2.68 -12.23
N LEU A 19 6.92 3.15 -10.98
CA LEU A 19 7.71 4.36 -10.71
C LEU A 19 9.17 4.20 -11.14
N LYS A 20 9.80 3.06 -10.84
CA LYS A 20 11.17 2.76 -11.28
C LYS A 20 11.30 2.75 -12.80
N GLU A 21 10.41 2.07 -13.51
CA GLU A 21 10.43 2.03 -14.98
C GLU A 21 10.22 3.41 -15.62
N VAL A 22 9.46 4.29 -14.97
CA VAL A 22 9.31 5.69 -15.42
C VAL A 22 10.59 6.50 -15.17
N ASP A 23 11.28 6.26 -14.05
CA ASP A 23 12.53 6.95 -13.71
C ASP A 23 13.70 6.52 -14.60
N GLU A 24 13.75 5.23 -14.94
CA GLU A 24 14.73 4.66 -15.87
C GLU A 24 14.58 5.21 -17.30
N LYS A 25 13.41 5.78 -17.65
CA LYS A 25 13.09 6.40 -18.96
C LYS A 25 13.33 5.49 -20.19
N ILE A 26 13.46 4.18 -19.99
CA ILE A 26 13.70 3.21 -21.07
C ILE A 26 12.47 3.05 -21.96
N LEU A 27 11.28 3.05 -21.35
CA LEU A 27 10.00 2.87 -22.03
C LEU A 27 9.18 4.15 -22.04
N SER A 28 8.47 4.39 -23.14
CA SER A 28 7.51 5.47 -23.21
C SER A 28 6.37 5.26 -22.21
N LYS A 29 5.78 6.35 -21.70
CA LYS A 29 4.61 6.27 -20.79
C LYS A 29 3.45 5.47 -21.38
N THR A 30 3.35 5.45 -22.71
CA THR A 30 2.35 4.67 -23.45
C THR A 30 2.64 3.16 -23.41
N GLU A 31 3.90 2.76 -23.54
CA GLU A 31 4.31 1.35 -23.43
C GLU A 31 4.18 0.84 -22.01
N ILE A 32 4.58 1.63 -21.01
CA ILE A 32 4.40 1.30 -19.59
C ILE A 32 2.92 1.09 -19.28
N SER A 33 2.05 1.98 -19.78
CA SER A 33 0.59 1.84 -19.62
C SER A 33 0.07 0.53 -20.22
N LYS A 34 0.55 0.13 -21.41
CA LYS A 34 0.18 -1.13 -22.07
C LYS A 34 0.71 -2.34 -21.28
N LYS A 35 1.97 -2.33 -20.88
CA LYS A 35 2.65 -3.41 -20.14
C LYS A 35 1.92 -3.78 -18.85
N TYR A 36 1.46 -2.77 -18.11
CA TYR A 36 0.74 -2.98 -16.86
C TYR A 36 -0.80 -3.04 -17.02
N GLY A 37 -1.32 -2.86 -18.24
CA GLY A 37 -2.77 -2.84 -18.51
C GLY A 37 -3.52 -1.62 -17.98
N ILE A 38 -2.81 -0.57 -17.56
CA ILE A 38 -3.32 0.60 -16.85
C ILE A 38 -3.66 1.71 -17.85
N PRO A 39 -4.76 2.46 -17.68
CA PRO A 39 -5.03 3.64 -18.49
C PRO A 39 -4.04 4.79 -18.20
N LYS A 40 -3.75 5.64 -19.20
CA LYS A 40 -2.80 6.75 -19.05
C LYS A 40 -3.13 7.69 -17.87
N ASN A 41 -4.42 7.92 -17.59
CA ASN A 41 -4.85 8.75 -16.46
C ASN A 41 -4.39 8.18 -15.10
N SER A 42 -4.39 6.86 -14.96
CA SER A 42 -4.05 6.16 -13.74
C SER A 42 -2.54 6.12 -13.55
N LEU A 43 -1.76 6.04 -14.64
CA LEU A 43 -0.32 6.27 -14.59
C LEU A 43 -0.01 7.68 -14.05
N SER A 44 -0.68 8.72 -14.55
CA SER A 44 -0.52 10.08 -14.05
C SER A 44 -0.89 10.21 -12.57
N THR A 45 -1.96 9.55 -12.10
CA THR A 45 -2.31 9.52 -10.67
C THR A 45 -1.24 8.83 -9.83
N ILE A 46 -0.65 7.73 -10.31
CA ILE A 46 0.44 7.02 -9.63
C ILE A 46 1.67 7.93 -9.50
N LEU A 47 2.03 8.66 -10.56
CA LEU A 47 3.14 9.62 -10.54
C LEU A 47 2.92 10.74 -9.52
N LYS A 48 1.72 11.32 -9.48
CA LYS A 48 1.37 12.34 -8.47
C LYS A 48 1.41 11.80 -7.04
N ALA A 49 1.10 10.51 -6.85
CA ALA A 49 1.11 9.86 -5.53
C ALA A 49 2.48 9.27 -5.14
N ARG A 50 3.56 9.60 -5.86
CA ARG A 50 4.91 9.04 -5.68
C ARG A 50 5.40 9.08 -4.24
N GLU A 51 5.36 10.24 -3.60
CA GLU A 51 5.83 10.42 -2.22
C GLU A 51 5.11 9.50 -1.24
N LYS A 52 3.79 9.39 -1.37
CA LYS A 52 2.96 8.48 -0.54
C LYS A 52 3.31 7.02 -0.77
N ILE A 53 3.61 6.62 -2.02
CA ILE A 53 3.96 5.23 -2.36
C ILE A 53 5.34 4.85 -1.82
N VAL A 54 6.31 5.76 -1.90
CA VAL A 54 7.69 5.54 -1.43
C VAL A 54 7.74 5.61 0.10
N GLY A 55 7.23 6.67 0.71
CA GLY A 55 7.27 6.89 2.16
C GLY A 55 6.55 5.79 2.95
N ASN A 56 5.37 5.35 2.50
CA ASN A 56 4.62 4.30 3.19
C ASN A 56 5.13 2.89 2.90
N GLY A 57 6.00 2.73 1.90
CA GLY A 57 6.54 1.43 1.53
C GLY A 57 7.70 0.96 2.42
N ASN A 58 8.28 1.85 3.23
CA ASN A 58 9.42 1.54 4.10
C ASN A 58 9.03 1.24 5.55
N THR A 59 7.75 1.35 5.91
CA THR A 59 7.26 1.15 7.30
C THR A 59 6.99 -0.32 7.66
N GLY A 60 7.71 -1.28 7.05
CA GLY A 60 7.50 -2.72 7.29
C GLY A 60 6.11 -3.24 6.89
N LYS A 61 5.39 -2.49 6.05
CA LYS A 61 4.02 -2.82 5.62
C LYS A 61 4.05 -3.87 4.51
N ASN A 62 3.09 -4.80 4.54
CA ASN A 62 2.93 -5.87 3.55
C ASN A 62 3.04 -5.33 2.10
N PRO A 63 4.01 -5.80 1.28
CA PRO A 63 4.19 -5.34 -0.10
C PRO A 63 2.97 -5.63 -1.00
N SER A 64 2.18 -6.64 -0.65
CA SER A 64 0.92 -7.00 -1.33
C SER A 64 -0.25 -6.06 -1.02
N ARG A 65 -0.08 -5.10 -0.10
CA ARG A 65 -1.12 -4.13 0.27
C ARG A 65 -1.53 -3.32 -0.97
N LYS A 66 -2.84 -3.18 -1.21
CA LYS A 66 -3.39 -2.44 -2.36
C LYS A 66 -3.89 -1.03 -2.01
N TYR A 67 -4.33 -0.86 -0.76
CA TYR A 67 -4.95 0.38 -0.27
C TYR A 67 -4.23 0.96 0.94
N PHE A 68 -4.01 2.26 0.91
CA PHE A 68 -3.56 3.04 2.06
C PHE A 68 -4.77 3.51 2.86
N ARG A 69 -5.48 2.57 3.50
CA ARG A 69 -6.50 2.93 4.49
C ARG A 69 -5.83 3.30 5.80
N GLU A 70 -6.14 4.48 6.31
CA GLU A 70 -5.82 4.89 7.65
C GLU A 70 -6.75 4.19 8.64
N ALA A 71 -6.27 4.01 9.87
CA ALA A 71 -7.08 3.44 10.93
C ALA A 71 -8.09 4.47 11.42
N LYS A 72 -9.27 4.03 11.84
CA LYS A 72 -10.30 4.90 12.43
C LYS A 72 -9.78 5.61 13.69
N HIS A 73 -8.96 4.91 14.48
CA HIS A 73 -8.36 5.42 15.71
C HIS A 73 -6.84 5.14 15.70
N PRO A 74 -6.03 5.99 15.04
CA PRO A 74 -4.61 5.71 14.85
C PRO A 74 -3.81 5.69 16.15
N GLN A 75 -4.17 6.55 17.11
CA GLN A 75 -3.49 6.61 18.42
C GLN A 75 -3.78 5.36 19.26
N LEU A 76 -5.04 4.90 19.28
CA LEU A 76 -5.43 3.65 19.95
C LEU A 76 -4.70 2.46 19.34
N GLN A 77 -4.68 2.35 18.00
CA GLN A 77 -3.96 1.27 17.34
C GLN A 77 -2.47 1.29 17.66
N LYS A 78 -1.85 2.47 17.72
CA LYS A 78 -0.44 2.62 18.12
C LYS A 78 -0.21 2.18 19.55
N ALA A 79 -1.06 2.58 20.50
CA ALA A 79 -0.98 2.17 21.89
C ALA A 79 -1.13 0.66 22.06
N LEU A 80 -2.11 0.05 21.38
CA LEU A 80 -2.35 -1.39 21.38
C LEU A 80 -1.17 -2.19 20.78
N ILE A 81 -0.58 -1.73 19.68
CA ILE A 81 0.62 -2.36 19.09
C ILE A 81 1.78 -2.31 20.08
N SER A 82 2.02 -1.15 20.71
CA SER A 82 3.07 -1.01 21.72
C SER A 82 2.84 -1.92 22.93
N TRP A 83 1.60 -2.04 23.41
CA TRP A 83 1.25 -2.95 24.50
C TRP A 83 1.46 -4.42 24.08
N MET A 84 1.00 -4.81 22.90
CA MET A 84 1.17 -6.17 22.39
C MET A 84 2.65 -6.54 22.26
N TRP A 85 3.50 -5.64 21.80
CA TRP A 85 4.95 -5.88 21.75
C TRP A 85 5.56 -6.09 23.13
N LYS A 86 5.13 -5.34 24.16
CA LYS A 86 5.56 -5.57 25.54
C LYS A 86 5.14 -6.95 26.05
N MET A 87 3.88 -7.33 25.84
CA MET A 87 3.35 -8.65 26.25
C MET A 87 4.07 -9.80 25.56
N ARG A 88 4.35 -9.67 24.27
CA ARG A 88 5.16 -10.66 23.52
C ARG A 88 6.61 -10.72 24.00
N GLY A 89 7.21 -9.59 24.39
CA GLY A 89 8.54 -9.58 25.01
C GLY A 89 8.57 -10.31 26.35
N MET A 90 7.46 -10.35 27.07
CA MET A 90 7.27 -11.13 28.30
C MET A 90 6.85 -12.59 28.02
N ASN A 91 6.79 -13.00 26.75
CA ASN A 91 6.35 -14.31 26.28
C ASN A 91 4.92 -14.70 26.73
N ILE A 92 4.07 -13.69 26.98
CA ILE A 92 2.67 -13.90 27.38
C ILE A 92 1.82 -14.10 26.11
N PRO A 93 1.10 -15.22 25.97
CA PRO A 93 0.16 -15.40 24.87
C PRO A 93 -1.01 -14.43 25.02
N VAL A 94 -1.14 -13.50 24.07
CA VAL A 94 -2.26 -12.56 24.01
C VAL A 94 -3.34 -13.15 23.10
N ASP A 95 -4.48 -13.51 23.69
CA ASP A 95 -5.65 -13.96 22.93
C ASP A 95 -6.37 -12.78 22.25
N GLY A 96 -6.99 -13.05 21.11
CA GLY A 96 -7.73 -12.05 20.33
C GLY A 96 -8.97 -11.53 21.04
N ASN A 97 -9.57 -12.33 21.94
CA ASN A 97 -10.71 -11.90 22.74
C ASN A 97 -10.28 -10.86 23.80
N LEU A 98 -9.15 -11.10 24.47
CA LEU A 98 -8.55 -10.15 25.41
C LEU A 98 -8.26 -8.80 24.74
N LEU A 99 -7.89 -8.80 23.45
CA LEU A 99 -7.61 -7.57 22.70
C LEU A 99 -8.89 -6.77 22.36
N LYS A 100 -10.05 -7.42 22.28
CA LYS A 100 -11.33 -6.76 21.94
C LYS A 100 -12.01 -6.13 23.16
N GLU A 101 -11.71 -6.62 24.35
CA GLU A 101 -12.27 -6.11 25.60
C GLU A 101 -11.59 -4.81 26.09
N GLN A 102 -10.45 -4.44 25.49
CA GLN A 102 -9.65 -3.25 25.82
C GLN A 102 -10.02 -2.03 24.97
#